data_AF-A0A059WP04-F1
#
_entry.id   AF-A0A059WP04-F1
#
_cell.length_a   1.000
_cell.length_b   1.000
_cell.length_c   1.000
_cell.angle_alpha   90.00
_cell.angle_beta   90.00
_cell.angle_gamma   90.00
#
_symmetry.space_group_name_H-M   'P 1'
#
loop_
_entity.id
_entity.type
_entity.pdbx_description
1 polymer ?
#
loop_
_entity_poly.entity_id
_entity_poly.type
_entity_poly.pdbx_seq_one_letter_code
_entity_poly.pdbx_strand_id
1 'polypeptide(L)'
;MNSRLFRLKFFALFFGLLLTLAPLINAQQTQPARLKKLPPVNYVRSRNIDVKHIAIDLRFDWDKEQAFGNTIVTLAPFNETNKITLDASEMLINSVTLSNGTPLKFNYDEKKDKDQLEITLDRAYKRGEDVSVKVDYRTRYVNKADIETAIGNFGKGLRFIKPSPTNPGKPRQ
;
A
#
# COMPACT_ATOMS: atom_id res chain seq x y z
N MET A 1 -18.48 -76.71 -50.66
CA MET A 1 -17.61 -77.83 -50.26
C MET A 1 -17.38 -77.72 -48.76
N ASN A 2 -17.87 -78.70 -48.01
CA ASN A 2 -17.53 -79.10 -46.63
C ASN A 2 -17.87 -78.19 -45.44
N SER A 3 -19.11 -78.43 -44.99
CA SER A 3 -19.62 -78.54 -43.62
C SER A 3 -18.65 -79.01 -42.51
N ARG A 4 -18.87 -78.52 -41.28
CA ARG A 4 -18.86 -79.27 -39.98
C ARG A 4 -19.78 -78.51 -38.99
N LEU A 5 -20.95 -78.98 -38.52
CA LEU A 5 -21.23 -80.04 -37.51
C LEU A 5 -20.31 -79.89 -36.28
N PHE A 6 -20.72 -79.78 -35.01
CA PHE A 6 -21.77 -80.53 -34.29
C PHE A 6 -22.04 -79.92 -32.88
N ARG A 7 -23.13 -80.39 -32.28
CA ARG A 7 -23.93 -79.99 -31.08
C ARG A 7 -23.27 -80.15 -29.69
N LEU A 8 -23.76 -79.41 -28.67
CA LEU A 8 -24.02 -79.93 -27.29
C LEU A 8 -24.81 -78.88 -26.43
N LYS A 9 -26.13 -79.05 -26.23
CA LYS A 9 -26.86 -79.63 -25.08
C LYS A 9 -27.03 -78.72 -23.82
N PHE A 10 -28.32 -78.49 -23.53
CA PHE A 10 -29.00 -78.60 -22.22
C PHE A 10 -28.84 -77.51 -21.13
N PHE A 11 -30.00 -76.86 -20.88
CA PHE A 11 -30.74 -76.88 -19.60
C PHE A 11 -30.49 -75.76 -18.57
N ALA A 12 -31.61 -75.13 -18.18
CA ALA A 12 -31.86 -74.30 -17.00
C ALA A 12 -31.10 -72.96 -16.94
N LEU A 13 -31.73 -71.80 -16.75
CA LEU A 13 -32.70 -71.50 -15.71
C LEU A 13 -33.51 -70.25 -16.14
N PHE A 14 -34.82 -70.40 -16.30
CA PHE A 14 -35.77 -69.29 -16.17
C PHE A 14 -35.95 -69.04 -14.67
N PHE A 15 -35.64 -67.85 -14.16
CA PHE A 15 -36.38 -67.25 -13.04
C PHE A 15 -35.95 -65.79 -12.81
N GLY A 16 -36.92 -64.87 -12.77
CA GLY A 16 -36.72 -63.57 -12.09
C GLY A 16 -36.85 -62.30 -12.94
N LEU A 17 -37.86 -62.22 -13.82
CA LEU A 17 -38.36 -60.94 -14.33
C LEU A 17 -39.13 -60.21 -13.19
N LEU A 18 -38.47 -59.24 -12.54
CA LEU A 18 -38.98 -57.96 -12.01
C LEU A 18 -38.04 -57.51 -10.87
N LEU A 19 -37.31 -56.41 -11.05
CA LEU A 19 -36.86 -55.56 -9.93
C LEU A 19 -36.47 -54.15 -10.44
N THR A 20 -37.44 -53.25 -10.33
CA THR A 20 -37.33 -51.79 -10.06
C THR A 20 -36.21 -50.98 -10.75
N LEU A 21 -36.57 -50.17 -11.75
CA LEU A 21 -35.85 -48.93 -12.05
C LEU A 21 -36.08 -47.91 -10.91
N ALA A 22 -35.20 -47.89 -9.92
CA ALA A 22 -35.05 -46.70 -9.08
C ALA A 22 -34.10 -45.75 -9.83
N PRO A 23 -34.52 -44.52 -10.21
CA PRO A 23 -33.56 -43.56 -10.70
C PRO A 23 -32.56 -43.30 -9.56
N LEU A 24 -31.28 -43.57 -9.82
CA LEU A 24 -30.19 -43.07 -9.00
C LEU A 24 -30.23 -41.54 -9.09
N ILE A 25 -30.96 -40.92 -8.17
CA ILE A 25 -30.79 -39.49 -7.90
C ILE A 25 -29.37 -39.39 -7.35
N ASN A 26 -28.43 -39.00 -8.20
CA ASN A 26 -27.14 -38.51 -7.75
C ASN A 26 -27.41 -37.26 -6.92
N ALA A 27 -27.55 -37.43 -5.60
CA ALA A 27 -27.40 -36.35 -4.66
C ALA A 27 -25.94 -35.92 -4.77
N GLN A 28 -25.64 -34.98 -5.67
CA GLN A 28 -24.41 -34.21 -5.59
C GLN A 28 -24.44 -33.54 -4.22
N GLN A 29 -23.69 -34.10 -3.28
CA GLN A 29 -23.40 -33.44 -2.02
C GLN A 29 -22.69 -32.13 -2.37
N THR A 30 -23.42 -31.03 -2.40
CA THR A 30 -22.85 -29.71 -2.57
C THR A 30 -21.96 -29.45 -1.36
N GLN A 31 -20.65 -29.59 -1.56
CA GLN A 31 -19.66 -29.20 -0.57
C GLN A 31 -19.89 -27.71 -0.25
N PRO A 32 -20.15 -27.32 1.02
CA PRO A 32 -20.42 -25.94 1.33
C PRO A 32 -19.22 -25.10 0.90
N ALA A 33 -19.48 -24.05 0.13
CA ALA A 33 -18.45 -23.14 -0.35
C ALA A 33 -17.60 -22.68 0.84
N ARG A 34 -16.30 -23.01 0.82
CA ARG A 34 -15.35 -22.61 1.87
C ARG A 34 -15.36 -21.08 1.93
N LEU A 35 -15.95 -20.51 2.97
CA LEU A 35 -16.03 -19.07 3.15
C LEU A 35 -14.60 -18.50 3.11
N LYS A 36 -14.31 -17.69 2.10
CA LYS A 36 -13.04 -17.00 1.96
C LYS A 36 -12.93 -16.02 3.12
N LYS A 37 -11.99 -16.25 4.05
CA LYS A 37 -11.73 -15.36 5.18
C LYS A 37 -11.39 -13.97 4.62
N LEU A 38 -12.12 -12.94 5.07
CA LEU A 38 -11.82 -11.58 4.71
C LEU A 38 -10.39 -11.23 5.17
N PRO A 39 -9.68 -10.37 4.41
CA PRO A 39 -8.42 -9.82 4.90
C PRO A 39 -8.63 -9.13 6.26
N PRO A 40 -7.61 -9.08 7.12
CA PRO A 40 -7.72 -8.38 8.40
C PRO A 40 -8.10 -6.92 8.17
N VAL A 41 -8.96 -6.38 9.04
CA VAL A 41 -9.39 -4.99 8.99
C VAL A 41 -8.20 -4.09 9.29
N ASN A 42 -7.87 -3.21 8.35
CA ASN A 42 -6.86 -2.17 8.53
C ASN A 42 -7.58 -0.86 8.91
N TYR A 43 -7.52 -0.47 10.19
CA TYR A 43 -8.05 0.81 10.63
C TYR A 43 -7.15 1.96 10.20
N VAL A 44 -7.77 3.08 9.82
CA VAL A 44 -7.04 4.33 9.59
C VAL A 44 -6.44 4.79 10.92
N ARG A 45 -5.18 5.26 10.89
CA ARG A 45 -4.50 5.86 12.05
C ARG A 45 -5.36 6.99 12.63
N SER A 46 -5.49 7.03 13.95
CA SER A 46 -6.06 8.18 14.65
C SER A 46 -5.27 9.46 14.35
N ARG A 47 -5.98 10.55 14.02
CA ARG A 47 -5.40 11.86 13.70
C ARG A 47 -6.05 12.94 14.55
N ASN A 48 -5.26 13.95 14.92
CA ASN A 48 -5.72 15.09 15.72
C ASN A 48 -5.97 16.35 14.88
N ILE A 49 -5.67 16.28 13.58
CA ILE A 49 -5.81 17.34 12.60
C ILE A 49 -6.55 16.81 11.37
N ASP A 50 -7.18 17.72 10.64
CA ASP A 50 -7.77 17.51 9.33
C ASP A 50 -6.96 18.29 8.29
N VAL A 51 -6.32 17.58 7.35
CA VAL A 51 -5.54 18.23 6.28
C VAL A 51 -6.49 18.59 5.14
N LYS A 52 -6.61 19.88 4.85
CA LYS A 52 -7.54 20.44 3.86
C LYS A 52 -6.91 20.59 2.49
N HIS A 53 -5.63 20.98 2.45
CA HIS A 53 -4.91 21.24 1.21
C HIS A 53 -3.41 21.04 1.41
N ILE A 54 -2.73 20.61 0.35
CA ILE A 54 -1.28 20.49 0.31
C ILE A 54 -0.80 21.12 -1.00
N ALA A 55 0.02 22.17 -0.91
CA ALA A 55 0.75 22.71 -2.05
C ALA A 55 2.21 22.29 -1.95
N ILE A 56 2.74 21.66 -3.00
CA ILE A 56 4.10 21.12 -3.02
C ILE A 56 4.90 21.83 -4.12
N ASP A 57 5.99 22.50 -3.75
CA ASP A 57 7.02 23.02 -4.66
C ASP A 57 8.29 22.22 -4.45
N LEU A 58 8.54 21.27 -5.36
CA LEU A 58 9.61 20.27 -5.23
C LEU A 58 10.59 20.36 -6.39
N ARG A 59 11.87 20.20 -6.08
CA ARG A 59 12.98 20.13 -7.03
C ARG A 59 13.83 18.90 -6.74
N PHE A 60 14.62 18.50 -7.73
CA PHE A 60 15.42 17.28 -7.70
C PHE A 60 16.90 17.57 -7.93
N ASP A 61 17.73 17.16 -6.98
CA ASP A 61 19.18 17.07 -7.12
C ASP A 61 19.51 15.64 -7.57
N TRP A 62 19.74 15.47 -8.87
CA TRP A 62 19.98 14.17 -9.50
C TRP A 62 21.34 13.57 -9.20
N ASP A 63 22.33 14.41 -8.87
CA ASP A 63 23.67 13.97 -8.52
C ASP A 63 23.65 13.35 -7.12
N LYS A 64 22.92 13.97 -6.19
CA LYS A 64 22.74 13.47 -4.81
C LYS A 64 21.57 12.52 -4.63
N GLU A 65 20.71 12.38 -5.63
CA GLU A 65 19.48 11.57 -5.58
C GLU A 65 18.57 12.02 -4.42
N GLN A 66 18.31 13.33 -4.35
CA GLN A 66 17.51 13.96 -3.30
C GLN A 66 16.45 14.90 -3.88
N ALA A 67 15.25 14.86 -3.30
CA ALA A 67 14.23 15.88 -3.52
C ALA A 67 14.31 16.93 -2.41
N PHE A 68 14.04 18.19 -2.75
CA PHE A 68 14.05 19.30 -1.81
C PHE A 68 13.08 20.38 -2.23
N GLY A 69 12.60 21.17 -1.27
CA GLY A 69 11.71 22.28 -1.56
C GLY A 69 10.80 22.63 -0.39
N ASN A 70 9.66 23.25 -0.73
CA ASN A 70 8.70 23.74 0.25
C ASN A 70 7.36 23.03 0.07
N THR A 71 6.75 22.63 1.18
CA THR A 71 5.36 22.16 1.21
C THR A 71 4.54 23.05 2.14
N ILE A 72 3.42 23.57 1.63
CA ILE A 72 2.43 24.27 2.43
C ILE A 72 1.30 23.29 2.75
N VAL A 73 1.08 23.01 4.02
CA VAL A 73 -0.02 22.18 4.51
C VAL A 73 -1.05 23.09 5.17
N THR A 74 -2.24 23.16 4.57
CA THR A 74 -3.42 23.80 5.19
C THR A 74 -4.21 22.74 5.93
N LEU A 75 -4.44 22.96 7.22
CA LEU A 75 -5.08 22.01 8.11
C LEU A 75 -5.92 22.71 9.18
N ALA A 76 -6.83 21.97 9.81
CA ALA A 76 -7.58 22.42 10.97
C ALA A 76 -7.50 21.38 12.09
N PRO A 77 -7.36 21.79 13.37
CA PRO A 77 -7.30 20.83 14.46
C PRO A 77 -8.71 20.34 14.86
N PHE A 78 -8.81 19.13 15.40
CA PHE A 78 -10.08 18.60 15.92
C PHE A 78 -10.41 19.07 17.34
N ASN A 79 -9.41 19.53 18.10
CA ASN A 79 -9.54 20.13 19.41
C ASN A 79 -8.68 21.41 19.45
N GLU A 80 -9.01 22.35 20.35
CA GLU A 80 -8.19 23.55 20.50
C GLU A 80 -6.75 23.18 20.88
N THR A 81 -5.78 23.64 20.10
CA THR A 81 -4.37 23.31 20.29
C THR A 81 -3.47 24.34 19.61
N ASN A 82 -2.26 24.50 20.14
CA ASN A 82 -1.16 25.17 19.45
C ASN A 82 -0.06 24.18 19.01
N LYS A 83 -0.31 22.88 19.09
CA LYS A 83 0.62 21.83 18.71
C LYS A 83 0.01 20.95 17.63
N ILE A 84 0.78 20.74 16.58
CA ILE A 84 0.46 19.79 15.51
C ILE A 84 1.64 18.87 15.27
N THR A 85 1.38 17.73 14.66
CA THR A 85 2.40 16.73 14.34
C THR A 85 2.21 16.28 12.90
N LEU A 86 3.29 16.30 12.12
CA LEU A 86 3.33 15.82 10.74
C LEU A 86 4.32 14.64 10.62
N ASP A 87 4.02 13.69 9.76
CA ASP A 87 4.95 12.61 9.43
C ASP A 87 6.06 13.17 8.52
N ALA A 88 7.33 12.94 8.88
CA ALA A 88 8.48 13.52 8.18
C ALA A 88 9.66 12.53 8.06
N SER A 89 9.38 11.22 7.93
CA SER A 89 10.40 10.17 7.85
C SER A 89 11.47 10.43 6.79
N GLU A 90 12.72 10.20 7.20
CA GLU A 90 13.91 10.32 6.34
C GLU A 90 14.04 11.71 5.68
N MET A 91 13.56 12.75 6.35
CA MET A 91 13.71 14.15 5.91
C MET A 91 14.74 14.89 6.77
N LEU A 92 15.36 15.89 6.16
CA LEU A 92 16.03 17.00 6.83
C LEU A 92 15.07 18.19 6.79
N ILE A 93 14.70 18.72 7.96
CA ILE A 93 13.81 19.89 8.07
C ILE A 93 14.66 21.14 8.27
N ASN A 94 14.63 22.06 7.31
CA ASN A 94 15.41 23.30 7.36
C ASN A 94 14.68 24.37 8.16
N SER A 95 13.38 24.56 7.90
CA SER A 95 12.57 25.55 8.59
C SER A 95 11.08 25.24 8.54
N VAL A 96 10.34 25.81 9.49
CA VAL A 96 8.88 25.76 9.55
C VAL A 96 8.36 27.18 9.79
N THR A 97 7.41 27.63 8.98
CA THR A 97 6.87 29.00 9.03
C THR A 97 5.36 29.01 8.82
N LEU A 98 4.68 30.07 9.24
CA LEU A 98 3.33 30.38 8.79
C LEU A 98 3.35 30.98 7.37
N SER A 99 2.18 31.11 6.74
CA SER A 99 2.03 31.71 5.41
C SER A 99 2.55 33.15 5.33
N ASN A 100 2.48 33.91 6.42
CA ASN A 100 3.02 35.27 6.53
C ASN A 100 4.54 35.32 6.80
N GLY A 101 5.21 34.17 6.85
CA GLY A 101 6.65 34.06 7.08
C GLY A 101 7.07 34.01 8.56
N THR A 102 6.13 34.08 9.52
CA THR A 102 6.46 33.95 10.94
C THR A 102 7.11 32.59 11.22
N PRO A 103 8.33 32.55 11.81
CA PRO A 103 8.98 31.29 12.13
C PRO A 103 8.27 30.57 13.28
N LEU A 104 8.13 29.25 13.15
CA LEU A 104 7.54 28.39 14.15
C LEU A 104 8.62 27.53 14.80
N LYS A 105 8.47 27.28 16.10
CA LYS A 105 9.32 26.31 16.80
C LYS A 105 8.89 24.91 16.40
N PHE A 106 9.85 24.06 16.09
CA PHE A 106 9.59 22.65 15.84
C PHE A 106 10.62 21.78 16.54
N ASN A 107 10.21 20.55 16.83
CA ASN A 107 11.05 19.47 17.30
C ASN A 107 10.94 18.33 16.31
N TYR A 108 12.09 17.80 15.90
CA TYR A 108 12.17 16.69 14.96
C TYR A 108 13.30 15.78 15.44
N ASP A 109 12.93 14.57 15.84
CA ASP A 109 13.85 13.60 16.41
C ASP A 109 14.02 12.44 15.43
N GLU A 110 15.14 12.49 14.70
CA GLU A 110 15.52 11.53 13.65
C GLU A 110 15.75 10.10 14.18
N LYS A 111 15.81 9.90 15.50
CA LYS A 111 16.12 8.61 16.13
C LYS A 111 14.94 7.99 16.84
N LYS A 112 13.80 8.68 16.92
CA LYS A 112 12.57 8.12 17.50
C LYS A 112 11.83 7.33 16.43
N ASP A 113 11.25 6.20 16.85
CA ASP A 113 10.57 5.18 16.03
C ASP A 113 9.48 5.65 15.04
N LYS A 114 9.22 6.97 14.92
CA LYS A 114 8.11 7.53 14.17
C LYS A 114 8.46 8.75 13.29
N ASP A 115 9.69 9.29 13.36
CA ASP A 115 10.13 10.50 12.60
C ASP A 115 9.05 11.59 12.50
N GLN A 116 8.53 12.01 13.65
CA GLN A 116 7.45 12.99 13.71
C GLN A 116 8.02 14.39 13.80
N LEU A 117 7.53 15.29 12.94
CA LEU A 117 7.77 16.73 13.02
C LEU A 117 6.70 17.35 13.93
N GLU A 118 7.09 17.66 15.17
CA GLU A 118 6.24 18.33 16.15
C GLU A 118 6.39 19.85 15.99
N ILE A 119 5.31 20.56 15.71
CA ILE A 119 5.32 21.99 15.43
C ILE A 119 4.50 22.71 16.49
N THR A 120 5.09 23.76 17.08
CA THR A 120 4.38 24.70 17.96
C THR A 120 3.97 25.91 17.14
N LEU A 121 2.65 26.08 16.98
CA LEU A 121 2.00 27.20 16.31
C LEU A 121 2.15 28.49 17.13
N ASP A 122 1.92 29.63 16.48
CA ASP A 122 2.01 30.98 17.06
C ASP A 122 0.99 31.23 18.18
N ARG A 123 -0.16 30.56 18.11
CA ARG A 123 -1.23 30.60 19.11
C ARG A 123 -2.02 29.29 19.11
N ALA A 124 -2.99 29.19 20.02
CA ALA A 124 -4.00 28.15 19.95
C ALA A 124 -4.98 28.44 18.79
N TYR A 125 -5.26 27.41 18.00
CA TYR A 125 -6.29 27.41 16.95
C TYR A 125 -7.46 26.57 17.43
N LYS A 126 -8.68 27.07 17.21
CA LYS A 126 -9.91 26.41 17.61
C LYS A 126 -10.22 25.21 16.72
N ARG A 127 -11.12 24.34 17.17
CA ARG A 127 -11.63 23.24 16.36
C ARG A 127 -12.15 23.75 15.02
N GLY A 128 -11.66 23.17 13.92
CA GLY A 128 -12.08 23.53 12.57
C GLY A 128 -11.53 24.86 12.05
N GLU A 129 -10.69 25.55 12.82
CA GLU A 129 -10.02 26.78 12.36
C GLU A 129 -8.79 26.41 11.50
N ASP A 130 -8.73 26.93 10.28
CA ASP A 130 -7.66 26.65 9.35
C ASP A 130 -6.35 27.36 9.74
N VAL A 131 -5.24 26.66 9.59
CA VAL A 131 -3.88 27.18 9.65
C VAL A 131 -3.08 26.62 8.48
N SER A 132 -2.21 27.45 7.89
CA SER A 132 -1.30 27.02 6.83
C SER A 132 0.14 27.10 7.32
N VAL A 133 0.81 25.96 7.31
CA VAL A 133 2.21 25.84 7.71
C VAL A 133 3.06 25.47 6.50
N LYS A 134 4.12 26.23 6.26
CA LYS A 134 5.12 25.98 5.23
C LYS A 134 6.34 25.30 5.84
N VAL A 135 6.70 24.14 5.30
CA VAL A 135 7.87 23.35 5.70
C VAL A 135 8.89 23.37 4.56
N ASP A 136 10.10 23.82 4.84
CA ASP A 136 11.27 23.71 3.95
C ASP A 136 12.07 22.45 4.34
N TYR A 137 12.29 21.55 3.39
CA TYR A 137 12.88 20.25 3.67
C TYR A 137 13.66 19.66 2.50
N ARG A 138 14.39 18.58 2.82
CA ARG A 138 15.12 17.75 1.87
C ARG A 138 15.01 16.27 2.24
N THR A 139 14.88 15.38 1.26
CA THR A 139 14.93 13.93 1.50
C THR A 139 16.35 13.47 1.80
N ARG A 140 16.52 12.52 2.71
CA ARG A 140 17.82 11.95 3.09
C ARG A 140 18.04 10.53 2.60
N TYR A 141 16.99 9.71 2.59
CA TYR A 141 17.09 8.33 2.15
C TYR A 141 17.23 8.22 0.63
N VAL A 142 18.26 7.50 0.18
CA VAL A 142 18.47 7.16 -1.23
C VAL A 142 18.01 5.73 -1.47
N ASN A 143 16.90 5.60 -2.21
CA ASN A 143 16.30 4.31 -2.53
C ASN A 143 17.05 3.62 -3.68
N LYS A 144 18.07 2.82 -3.34
CA LYS A 144 18.85 2.04 -4.32
C LYS A 144 18.05 0.84 -4.83
N ALA A 145 18.25 0.48 -6.10
CA ALA A 145 17.61 -0.68 -6.70
C ALA A 145 18.40 -1.94 -6.35
N ASP A 146 17.70 -3.03 -6.06
CA ASP A 146 18.31 -4.35 -5.94
C ASP A 146 18.76 -4.83 -7.33
N ILE A 147 19.81 -5.66 -7.34
CA ILE A 147 20.50 -6.11 -8.56
C ILE A 147 19.57 -6.91 -9.50
N GLU A 148 18.55 -7.57 -8.95
CA GLU A 148 17.73 -8.55 -9.71
C GLU A 148 16.48 -7.98 -10.40
N THR A 149 16.04 -6.75 -10.08
CA THR A 149 14.81 -6.20 -10.70
C THR A 149 14.97 -4.75 -11.10
N ALA A 150 14.46 -4.39 -12.29
CA ALA A 150 14.56 -3.04 -12.85
C ALA A 150 13.89 -1.95 -11.98
N ILE A 151 12.94 -2.35 -11.11
CA ILE A 151 12.20 -1.48 -10.18
C ILE A 151 12.70 -1.64 -8.72
N GLY A 152 13.52 -2.66 -8.42
CA GLY A 152 13.92 -3.06 -7.07
C GLY A 152 12.78 -3.74 -6.28
N ASN A 153 13.10 -4.39 -5.16
CA ASN A 153 12.08 -4.73 -4.15
C ASN A 153 11.48 -3.44 -3.53
N PHE A 154 10.57 -3.61 -2.56
CA PHE A 154 9.86 -2.56 -1.80
C PHE A 154 10.79 -1.52 -1.14
N GLY A 155 11.37 -0.64 -1.95
CA GLY A 155 12.13 0.50 -1.50
C GLY A 155 11.20 1.55 -0.88
N LYS A 156 11.74 2.40 -0.01
CA LYS A 156 10.95 3.46 0.65
C LYS A 156 10.84 4.69 -0.26
N GLY A 157 9.62 5.21 -0.44
CA GLY A 157 9.38 6.53 -1.02
C GLY A 157 9.91 6.73 -2.44
N LEU A 158 10.71 7.79 -2.63
CA LEU A 158 11.20 8.26 -3.93
C LEU A 158 12.39 7.43 -4.42
N ARG A 159 12.39 7.07 -5.72
CA ARG A 159 13.49 6.40 -6.41
C ARG A 159 13.96 7.24 -7.59
N PHE A 160 15.27 7.42 -7.70
CA PHE A 160 15.91 8.02 -8.86
C PHE A 160 16.39 6.91 -9.81
N ILE A 161 15.97 6.97 -11.06
CA ILE A 161 16.43 6.07 -12.11
C ILE A 161 17.30 6.90 -13.06
N LYS A 162 18.54 6.50 -13.31
CA LYS A 162 19.45 7.18 -14.24
C LYS A 162 20.49 6.21 -14.83
N PRO A 163 21.08 6.52 -16.00
CA PRO A 163 22.24 5.81 -16.54
C PRO A 163 23.38 5.66 -15.54
N SER A 164 24.12 4.55 -15.63
CA SER A 164 25.38 4.33 -14.91
C SER A 164 26.47 3.87 -15.89
N PRO A 165 27.77 3.91 -15.51
CA PRO A 165 28.84 3.35 -16.35
C PRO A 165 28.62 1.86 -16.70
N THR A 166 28.00 1.11 -15.79
CA THR A 166 27.68 -0.32 -15.96
C THR A 166 26.38 -0.58 -16.72
N ASN A 167 25.50 0.43 -16.86
CA ASN A 167 24.28 0.35 -17.66
C ASN A 167 23.94 1.73 -18.28
N PRO A 168 24.62 2.12 -19.36
CA PRO A 168 24.44 3.44 -19.99
C PRO A 168 23.07 3.61 -20.66
N GLY A 169 22.41 2.51 -21.04
CA GLY A 169 21.10 2.52 -21.69
C GLY A 169 19.91 2.64 -20.73
N LYS A 170 20.16 2.70 -19.41
CA LYS A 170 19.09 2.81 -18.40
C LYS A 170 18.37 4.16 -18.54
N PRO A 171 17.03 4.21 -18.55
CA PRO A 171 16.30 5.46 -18.67
C PRO A 171 16.55 6.38 -17.47
N ARG A 172 16.28 7.67 -17.65
CA ARG A 172 16.22 8.64 -16.56
C ARG A 172 14.77 8.89 -16.16
N GLN A 173 14.40 8.62 -14.90
CA GLN A 173 13.05 8.78 -14.34
C GLN A 173 13.10 9.22 -12.89
#